data_AF-A0A1Y4R5W7-F1
#
_entry.id   AF-A0A1Y4R5W7-F1
#
_cell.length_a   1.000
_cell.length_b   1.000
_cell.length_c   1.000
_cell.angle_alpha   90.00
_cell.angle_beta   90.00
_cell.angle_gamma   90.00
#
_symmetry.space_group_name_H-M   'P 1'
#
loop_
_entity.id
_entity.type
_entity.pdbx_description
1 polymer ?
#
loop_
_entity_poly.entity_id
_entity_poly.type
_entity_poly.pdbx_seq_one_letter_code
_entity_poly.pdbx_strand_id
1 'polypeptide(L)'
;MSYEINDRTLIEEMCGDIRNTAQAEYEKLKERLKQEGRDLPGDFAFPLDEDIVGPEGDLKKLLSDQENAISYSKAGKLDNLWRSLLNKSIVCLRYFDTREPFLDNPNKAIVAYGIDKLEEYHLRYTEFESLMYGSSAYYRDHVFHAIRVWLLGVFCLLKKINAEDAFITKLGLDGGAKPPSKIDFFEYISMWTITALCHDLGYPLEKAEQILDKTRKMMREFVPNPNVWNNFGYSGTQDSINEYVLKFISTKMKEKTSDEKADEQTDAIVEKEYLGRIQPKYYLKYAKSLESFQHGIISTIIIYKMLLYFLESDFNLNDDYIYKNEDARQFYIRREILRAIAAHTCPDAYNIHITSFSSLLFLCDEFQEWGRRTWNELYTGLKEDSISLEIEKFSSDEIDIQEKISLESVEDIEIIVQNISRVFDRQYSLYKTTFRDGQYTAKRDFSLTKTMKFTLPKNGAQTREIIIKYGLPKSDASYFNIDLSHVGTSKEEYKEKIENKISKQMYYRDLKID
;
A
#
# COMPACT_ATOMS: atom_id res chain seq x y z
N MET A 1 -4.40 19.38 16.16
CA MET A 1 -5.43 18.47 16.70
C MET A 1 -5.11 17.08 16.17
N SER A 2 -4.97 16.06 17.02
CA SER A 2 -4.71 14.67 16.57
C SER A 2 -6.02 14.00 16.13
N TYR A 3 -5.93 13.05 15.20
CA TYR A 3 -7.07 12.31 14.66
C TYR A 3 -6.99 10.85 15.07
N GLU A 4 -7.99 10.36 15.82
CA GLU A 4 -8.12 8.94 16.16
C GLU A 4 -8.61 8.13 14.96
N ILE A 5 -7.92 7.04 14.67
CA ILE A 5 -8.18 6.17 13.51
C ILE A 5 -8.78 4.85 13.99
N ASN A 6 -10.00 4.59 13.54
CA ASN A 6 -10.68 3.31 13.58
C ASN A 6 -11.65 3.20 12.39
N ASP A 7 -12.30 2.05 12.22
CA ASP A 7 -13.17 1.83 11.06
C ASP A 7 -14.32 2.87 11.00
N ARG A 8 -14.87 3.25 12.17
CA ARG A 8 -15.94 4.24 12.27
C ARG A 8 -15.47 5.64 11.89
N THR A 9 -14.38 6.14 12.47
CA THR A 9 -13.89 7.49 12.18
C THR A 9 -13.52 7.62 10.70
N LEU A 10 -12.89 6.60 10.12
CA LEU A 10 -12.61 6.57 8.69
C LEU A 10 -13.88 6.56 7.83
N ILE A 11 -14.88 5.74 8.15
CA ILE A 11 -16.13 5.70 7.37
C ILE A 11 -16.93 7.00 7.49
N GLU A 12 -16.99 7.60 8.68
CA GLU A 12 -17.65 8.90 8.91
C GLU A 12 -16.98 10.02 8.11
N GLU A 13 -15.65 10.06 8.08
CA GLU A 13 -14.88 11.01 7.27
C GLU A 13 -15.08 10.78 5.76
N MET A 14 -15.10 9.51 5.32
CA MET A 14 -15.36 9.13 3.94
C MET A 14 -16.75 9.58 3.47
N CYS A 15 -17.78 9.39 4.29
CA CYS A 15 -19.16 9.76 3.96
C CYS A 15 -19.46 11.26 4.22
N GLY A 16 -18.55 11.97 4.89
CA GLY A 16 -18.64 13.39 5.24
C GLY A 16 -17.77 14.29 4.36
N ASP A 17 -16.68 14.80 4.92
CA ASP A 17 -15.79 15.79 4.28
C ASP A 17 -15.16 15.27 2.97
N ILE A 18 -14.79 13.99 2.93
CA ILE A 18 -14.17 13.39 1.74
C ILE A 18 -15.19 13.29 0.61
N ARG A 19 -16.43 12.85 0.90
CA ARG A 19 -17.53 12.88 -0.07
C ARG A 19 -17.76 14.29 -0.62
N ASN A 20 -17.81 15.30 0.24
CA ASN A 20 -18.00 16.69 -0.19
C ASN A 20 -16.87 17.14 -1.13
N THR A 21 -15.63 16.73 -0.86
CA THR A 21 -14.48 17.00 -1.72
C THR A 21 -14.61 16.32 -3.08
N ALA A 22 -14.97 15.03 -3.10
CA ALA A 22 -15.17 14.28 -4.33
C ALA A 22 -16.30 14.87 -5.19
N GLN A 23 -17.40 15.30 -4.56
CA GLN A 23 -18.54 15.90 -5.25
C GLN A 23 -18.20 17.28 -5.81
N ALA A 24 -17.40 18.08 -5.10
CA ALA A 24 -16.90 19.34 -5.62
C ALA A 24 -16.00 19.14 -6.86
N GLU A 25 -15.11 18.15 -6.86
CA GLU A 25 -14.32 17.80 -8.05
C GLU A 25 -15.20 17.25 -9.19
N TYR A 26 -16.28 16.54 -8.86
CA TYR A 26 -17.21 16.01 -9.85
C TYR A 26 -17.98 17.13 -10.56
N GLU A 27 -18.47 18.12 -9.83
CA GLU A 27 -19.14 19.28 -10.44
C GLU A 27 -18.16 20.11 -11.28
N LYS A 28 -16.90 20.28 -10.85
CA LYS A 28 -15.86 20.92 -11.68
C LYS A 28 -15.61 20.16 -12.98
N LEU A 29 -15.55 18.83 -12.94
CA LEU A 29 -15.41 18.00 -14.13
C LEU A 29 -16.59 18.20 -15.08
N LYS A 30 -17.81 18.21 -14.55
CA LYS A 30 -19.05 18.41 -15.33
C LYS A 30 -19.10 19.80 -15.96
N GLU A 31 -18.70 20.84 -15.25
CA GLU A 31 -18.60 22.20 -15.78
C GLU A 31 -17.56 22.30 -16.90
N ARG A 32 -16.38 21.71 -16.71
CA ARG A 32 -15.32 21.65 -17.73
C ARG A 32 -15.80 20.96 -19.00
N LEU A 33 -16.46 19.80 -18.87
CA LEU A 33 -16.99 19.06 -20.02
C LEU A 33 -18.08 19.84 -20.76
N LYS A 34 -19.00 20.50 -20.04
CA LYS A 34 -20.01 21.38 -20.65
C LYS A 34 -19.38 22.51 -21.46
N GLN A 35 -18.28 23.10 -20.99
CA GLN A 35 -17.53 24.12 -21.73
C GLN A 35 -16.90 23.55 -23.00
N GLU A 36 -16.52 22.27 -22.99
CA GLU A 36 -16.01 21.51 -24.14
C GLU A 36 -17.11 20.96 -25.06
N GLY A 37 -18.39 21.21 -24.75
CA GLY A 37 -19.54 20.69 -25.50
C GLY A 37 -19.77 19.18 -25.34
N ARG A 38 -19.27 18.60 -24.24
CA ARG A 38 -19.40 17.17 -23.89
C ARG A 38 -20.20 17.01 -22.60
N ASP A 39 -20.89 15.89 -22.48
CA ASP A 39 -21.54 15.48 -21.24
C ASP A 39 -20.84 14.26 -20.65
N LEU A 40 -20.96 14.08 -19.33
CA LEU A 40 -20.54 12.85 -18.65
C LEU A 40 -21.40 11.69 -19.14
N PRO A 41 -20.81 10.55 -19.52
CA PRO A 41 -21.58 9.40 -19.92
C PRO A 41 -22.32 8.84 -18.70
N GLY A 42 -23.52 8.29 -18.93
CA GLY A 42 -24.40 7.83 -17.86
C GLY A 42 -23.84 6.64 -17.05
N ASP A 43 -22.85 5.95 -17.59
CA ASP A 43 -22.12 4.84 -16.97
C ASP A 43 -20.78 5.27 -16.33
N PHE A 44 -20.48 6.58 -16.28
CA PHE A 44 -19.31 7.07 -15.54
C PHE A 44 -19.44 6.74 -14.05
N ALA A 45 -18.46 6.00 -13.54
CA ALA A 45 -18.40 5.61 -12.14
C ALA A 45 -16.96 5.75 -11.64
N PHE A 46 -16.80 6.03 -10.34
CA PHE A 46 -15.50 6.20 -9.71
C PHE A 46 -15.54 5.77 -8.23
N PRO A 47 -14.40 5.50 -7.57
CA PRO A 47 -14.38 4.82 -6.27
C PRO A 47 -15.02 5.57 -5.10
N LEU A 48 -15.31 6.86 -5.26
CA LEU A 48 -15.89 7.74 -4.23
C LEU A 48 -17.23 8.34 -4.69
N ASP A 49 -17.95 7.65 -5.58
CA ASP A 49 -19.26 8.09 -6.03
C ASP A 49 -20.36 7.81 -4.98
N GLU A 50 -21.57 8.30 -5.27
CA GLU A 50 -22.71 8.23 -4.34
C GLU A 50 -23.11 6.80 -3.95
N ASP A 51 -22.85 5.80 -4.80
CA ASP A 51 -23.13 4.39 -4.47
C ASP A 51 -22.21 3.88 -3.37
N ILE A 52 -21.02 4.45 -3.22
CA ILE A 52 -20.02 4.03 -2.23
C ILE A 52 -20.10 4.87 -0.96
N VAL A 53 -19.99 6.20 -1.08
CA VAL A 53 -19.86 7.13 0.05
C VAL A 53 -21.16 7.88 0.38
N GLY A 54 -22.22 7.72 -0.42
CA GLY A 54 -23.47 8.44 -0.24
C GLY A 54 -24.26 8.04 1.01
N PRO A 55 -25.39 8.72 1.31
CA PRO A 55 -26.20 8.46 2.50
C PRO A 55 -26.79 7.06 2.57
N GLU A 56 -26.99 6.43 1.41
CA GLU A 56 -27.42 5.04 1.21
C GLU A 56 -26.31 4.20 0.55
N GLY A 57 -25.06 4.68 0.60
CA GLY A 57 -23.91 4.05 -0.01
C GLY A 57 -23.45 2.79 0.73
N ASP A 58 -22.58 2.02 0.09
CA ASP A 58 -22.12 0.73 0.60
C ASP A 58 -21.30 0.86 1.89
N LEU A 59 -20.50 1.92 2.06
CA LEU A 59 -19.69 2.12 3.28
C LEU A 59 -20.54 2.30 4.54
N LYS A 60 -21.58 3.13 4.45
CA LYS A 60 -22.46 3.39 5.60
C LYS A 60 -23.21 2.13 6.06
N LYS A 61 -23.43 1.16 5.16
CA LYS A 61 -24.08 -0.13 5.47
C LYS A 61 -23.15 -1.15 6.16
N LEU A 62 -21.87 -0.83 6.32
CA LEU A 62 -20.89 -1.69 6.97
C LEU A 62 -20.92 -1.60 8.50
N LEU A 63 -21.28 -0.43 9.04
CA LEU A 63 -21.36 -0.17 10.48
C LEU A 63 -22.79 0.13 10.92
N SER A 64 -23.16 -0.33 12.12
CA SER A 64 -24.31 0.20 12.84
C SER A 64 -23.91 1.38 13.74
N ASP A 65 -24.86 2.20 14.19
CA ASP A 65 -24.61 3.43 14.96
C ASP A 65 -23.79 3.22 16.26
N GLN A 66 -23.75 1.98 16.77
CA GLN A 66 -23.08 1.60 18.01
C GLN A 66 -21.72 0.89 17.81
N GLU A 67 -21.33 0.56 16.58
CA GLU A 67 -20.10 -0.18 16.29
C GLU A 67 -18.94 0.75 15.93
N ASN A 68 -17.75 0.49 16.50
CA ASN A 68 -16.51 1.21 16.18
C ASN A 68 -15.60 0.44 15.21
N ALA A 69 -15.93 -0.83 14.92
CA ALA A 69 -15.17 -1.72 14.05
C ALA A 69 -16.12 -2.54 13.16
N ILE A 70 -15.68 -2.85 11.94
CA ILE A 70 -16.47 -3.67 11.00
C ILE A 70 -16.49 -5.11 11.51
N SER A 71 -17.69 -5.64 11.73
CA SER A 71 -17.87 -7.03 12.15
C SER A 71 -17.43 -8.03 11.07
N TYR A 72 -16.77 -9.12 11.48
CA TYR A 72 -16.43 -10.26 10.60
C TYR A 72 -17.64 -10.86 9.86
N SER A 73 -18.85 -10.71 10.41
CA SER A 73 -20.10 -11.12 9.75
C SER A 73 -20.35 -10.38 8.43
N LYS A 74 -19.71 -9.23 8.20
CA LYS A 74 -19.82 -8.40 6.99
C LYS A 74 -18.84 -8.78 5.90
N ALA A 75 -18.03 -9.83 6.07
CA ALA A 75 -17.04 -10.27 5.08
C ALA A 75 -17.57 -10.33 3.64
N GLY A 76 -18.75 -10.95 3.42
CA GLY A 76 -19.35 -11.01 2.07
C GLY A 76 -19.77 -9.66 1.50
N LYS A 77 -20.11 -8.67 2.36
CA LYS A 77 -20.33 -7.29 1.90
C LYS A 77 -19.02 -6.61 1.50
N LEU A 78 -17.92 -6.89 2.22
CA LEU A 78 -16.60 -6.38 1.88
C LEU A 78 -16.10 -6.96 0.56
N ASP A 79 -16.36 -8.25 0.27
CA ASP A 79 -16.03 -8.84 -1.03
C ASP A 79 -16.75 -8.11 -2.17
N ASN A 80 -18.06 -7.84 -2.00
CA ASN A 80 -18.85 -7.08 -2.98
C ASN A 80 -18.33 -5.65 -3.15
N LEU A 81 -17.98 -5.00 -2.04
CA LEU A 81 -17.42 -3.65 -2.05
C LEU A 81 -16.05 -3.63 -2.76
N TRP A 82 -15.16 -4.57 -2.43
CA TRP A 82 -13.86 -4.73 -3.07
C TRP A 82 -14.00 -4.87 -4.59
N ARG A 83 -14.92 -5.73 -5.04
CA ARG A 83 -15.23 -5.90 -6.47
C ARG A 83 -15.77 -4.60 -7.10
N SER A 84 -16.72 -3.96 -6.43
CA SER A 84 -17.35 -2.72 -6.91
C SER A 84 -16.31 -1.60 -7.07
N LEU A 85 -15.45 -1.40 -6.07
CA LEU A 85 -14.38 -0.41 -6.08
C LEU A 85 -13.38 -0.65 -7.22
N LEU A 86 -12.96 -1.90 -7.45
CA LEU A 86 -12.07 -2.24 -8.56
C LEU A 86 -12.73 -1.98 -9.92
N ASN A 87 -13.99 -2.37 -10.09
CA ASN A 87 -14.75 -2.12 -11.31
C ASN A 87 -14.87 -0.61 -11.59
N LYS A 88 -15.30 0.18 -10.60
CA LYS A 88 -15.42 1.64 -10.69
C LYS A 88 -14.07 2.31 -10.98
N SER A 89 -12.98 1.82 -10.37
CA SER A 89 -11.62 2.33 -10.63
C SER A 89 -11.20 2.13 -12.09
N ILE A 90 -11.39 0.93 -12.64
CA ILE A 90 -10.99 0.64 -14.03
C ILE A 90 -11.88 1.42 -15.01
N VAL A 91 -13.20 1.49 -14.77
CA VAL A 91 -14.12 2.31 -15.57
C VAL A 91 -13.66 3.77 -15.59
N CYS A 92 -13.34 4.34 -14.42
CA CYS A 92 -12.82 5.69 -14.31
C CYS A 92 -11.50 5.88 -15.10
N LEU A 93 -10.52 4.98 -14.93
CA LEU A 93 -9.24 5.10 -15.62
C LEU A 93 -9.38 5.00 -17.15
N ARG A 94 -10.26 4.12 -17.64
CA ARG A 94 -10.56 4.02 -19.07
C ARG A 94 -11.24 5.28 -19.58
N TYR A 95 -12.17 5.88 -18.82
CA TYR A 95 -12.83 7.12 -19.24
C TYR A 95 -11.85 8.24 -19.57
N PHE A 96 -10.76 8.37 -18.81
CA PHE A 96 -9.71 9.37 -19.04
C PHE A 96 -8.64 8.95 -20.05
N ASP A 97 -8.75 7.76 -20.66
CA ASP A 97 -7.89 7.32 -21.76
C ASP A 97 -8.48 7.79 -23.09
N THR A 98 -7.85 8.78 -23.72
CA THR A 98 -8.38 9.41 -24.95
C THR A 98 -8.34 8.50 -26.18
N ARG A 99 -7.74 7.31 -26.07
CA ARG A 99 -7.64 6.33 -27.16
C ARG A 99 -8.81 5.34 -27.16
N GLU A 100 -9.66 5.39 -26.13
CA GLU A 100 -10.74 4.44 -25.97
C GLU A 100 -11.87 4.64 -26.99
N PRO A 101 -12.33 3.55 -27.64
CA PRO A 101 -13.24 3.66 -28.78
C PRO A 101 -14.68 4.02 -28.41
N PHE A 102 -15.04 4.04 -27.12
CA PHE A 102 -16.37 4.49 -26.67
C PHE A 102 -16.49 6.02 -26.69
N LEU A 103 -15.38 6.76 -26.70
CA LEU A 103 -15.40 8.22 -26.84
C LEU A 103 -15.92 8.64 -28.22
N ASP A 104 -15.60 7.87 -29.25
CA ASP A 104 -16.04 8.12 -30.63
C ASP A 104 -17.35 7.40 -30.99
N ASN A 105 -17.80 6.46 -30.14
CA ASN A 105 -18.98 5.64 -30.42
C ASN A 105 -19.91 5.52 -29.20
N PRO A 106 -21.03 6.27 -29.18
CA PRO A 106 -21.96 6.30 -28.05
C PRO A 106 -22.69 4.97 -27.82
N ASN A 107 -22.60 4.00 -28.74
CA ASN A 107 -23.19 2.67 -28.55
C ASN A 107 -22.27 1.70 -27.80
N LYS A 108 -21.03 2.10 -27.47
CA LYS A 108 -20.09 1.30 -26.69
C LYS A 108 -20.10 1.76 -25.24
N ALA A 109 -20.18 0.82 -24.31
CA ALA A 109 -20.11 1.06 -22.88
C ALA A 109 -18.69 0.89 -22.34
N ILE A 110 -18.39 1.54 -21.22
CA ILE A 110 -17.12 1.37 -20.52
C ILE A 110 -17.23 0.12 -19.64
N VAL A 111 -16.36 -0.86 -19.87
CA VAL A 111 -16.42 -2.17 -19.17
C VAL A 111 -15.09 -2.49 -18.50
N ALA A 112 -15.08 -2.92 -17.25
CA ALA A 112 -13.87 -3.43 -16.60
C ALA A 112 -13.72 -4.95 -16.86
N TYR A 113 -12.92 -5.31 -17.86
CA TYR A 113 -12.69 -6.71 -18.21
C TYR A 113 -11.66 -7.40 -17.29
N GLY A 114 -11.96 -8.64 -16.89
CA GLY A 114 -11.07 -9.48 -16.06
C GLY A 114 -11.33 -9.42 -14.54
N ILE A 115 -12.30 -8.59 -14.10
CA ILE A 115 -12.73 -8.51 -12.70
C ILE A 115 -13.25 -9.87 -12.20
N ASP A 116 -13.98 -10.60 -13.04
CA ASP A 116 -14.49 -11.94 -12.79
C ASP A 116 -13.37 -12.96 -12.50
N LYS A 117 -12.29 -12.92 -13.28
CA LYS A 117 -11.12 -13.80 -13.07
C LYS A 117 -10.38 -13.46 -11.79
N LEU A 118 -10.25 -12.17 -11.48
CA LEU A 118 -9.58 -11.72 -10.26
C LEU A 118 -10.42 -12.05 -9.02
N GLU A 119 -11.74 -11.92 -9.10
CA GLU A 119 -12.68 -12.34 -8.07
C GLU A 119 -12.60 -13.85 -7.80
N GLU A 120 -12.55 -14.68 -8.86
CA GLU A 120 -12.38 -16.12 -8.71
C GLU A 120 -11.06 -16.46 -8.01
N TYR A 121 -9.97 -15.76 -8.34
CA TYR A 121 -8.70 -15.90 -7.64
C TYR A 121 -8.79 -15.48 -6.17
N HIS A 122 -9.43 -14.35 -5.90
CA HIS A 122 -9.63 -13.83 -4.54
C HIS A 122 -10.47 -14.80 -3.68
N LEU A 123 -11.45 -15.49 -4.27
CA LEU A 123 -12.21 -16.54 -3.58
C LEU A 123 -11.31 -17.71 -3.19
N ARG A 124 -10.47 -18.19 -4.12
CA ARG A 124 -9.49 -19.25 -3.85
C ARG A 124 -8.45 -18.85 -2.79
N TYR A 125 -8.04 -17.57 -2.77
CA TYR A 125 -7.22 -17.02 -1.70
C TYR A 125 -7.93 -17.19 -0.35
N THR A 126 -9.17 -16.71 -0.23
CA THR A 126 -9.94 -16.78 1.01
C THR A 126 -10.10 -18.23 1.52
N GLU A 127 -10.28 -19.19 0.61
CA GLU A 127 -10.31 -20.62 0.95
C GLU A 127 -8.95 -21.12 1.48
N PHE A 128 -7.84 -20.68 0.90
CA PHE A 128 -6.49 -21.03 1.36
C PHE A 128 -6.17 -20.46 2.74
N GLU A 129 -6.57 -19.22 3.06
CA GLU A 129 -6.37 -18.67 4.41
C GLU A 129 -7.06 -19.52 5.48
N SER A 130 -8.27 -20.00 5.18
CA SER A 130 -9.02 -20.87 6.08
C SER A 130 -8.25 -22.15 6.42
N LEU A 131 -7.42 -22.66 5.50
CA LEU A 131 -6.52 -23.80 5.73
C LEU A 131 -5.30 -23.42 6.59
N MET A 132 -4.72 -22.25 6.34
CA MET A 132 -3.52 -21.75 7.02
C MET A 132 -3.72 -21.51 8.51
N TYR A 133 -4.86 -20.94 8.89
CA TYR A 133 -5.12 -20.50 10.26
C TYR A 133 -5.86 -21.53 11.11
N GLY A 134 -6.18 -22.71 10.56
CA GLY A 134 -6.69 -23.87 11.29
C GLY A 134 -7.94 -23.63 12.16
N SER A 135 -8.65 -22.51 12.00
CA SER A 135 -9.71 -22.06 12.90
C SER A 135 -10.79 -21.25 12.15
N SER A 136 -12.01 -21.80 12.12
CA SER A 136 -13.30 -21.24 11.63
C SER A 136 -13.30 -20.57 10.24
N ALA A 137 -14.32 -20.83 9.42
CA ALA A 137 -14.53 -20.22 8.10
C ALA A 137 -14.69 -18.66 8.07
N TYR A 138 -14.41 -17.98 9.19
CA TYR A 138 -14.61 -16.55 9.42
C TYR A 138 -13.31 -15.76 9.62
N TYR A 139 -12.14 -16.40 9.64
CA TYR A 139 -10.86 -15.69 9.62
C TYR A 139 -10.56 -15.25 8.17
N ARG A 140 -10.93 -14.01 7.84
CA ARG A 140 -10.65 -13.36 6.53
C ARG A 140 -9.94 -12.04 6.76
N ASP A 141 -8.74 -12.10 7.32
CA ASP A 141 -8.02 -10.89 7.74
C ASP A 141 -7.60 -10.04 6.53
N HIS A 142 -7.32 -10.67 5.39
CA HIS A 142 -6.78 -9.97 4.21
C HIS A 142 -7.78 -9.00 3.55
N VAL A 143 -9.07 -9.34 3.46
CA VAL A 143 -10.08 -8.45 2.85
C VAL A 143 -10.30 -7.23 3.73
N PHE A 144 -10.38 -7.44 5.04
CA PHE A 144 -10.54 -6.37 6.01
C PHE A 144 -9.32 -5.47 5.98
N HIS A 145 -8.13 -6.07 5.99
CA HIS A 145 -6.86 -5.37 5.89
C HIS A 145 -6.79 -4.51 4.62
N ALA A 146 -7.02 -5.08 3.44
CA ALA A 146 -6.98 -4.35 2.17
C ALA A 146 -7.98 -3.17 2.13
N ILE A 147 -9.19 -3.34 2.63
CA ILE A 147 -10.19 -2.26 2.72
C ILE A 147 -9.77 -1.19 3.73
N ARG A 148 -9.22 -1.56 4.89
CA ARG A 148 -8.74 -0.61 5.89
C ARG A 148 -7.54 0.19 5.38
N VAL A 149 -6.60 -0.44 4.67
CA VAL A 149 -5.50 0.24 3.97
C VAL A 149 -6.06 1.22 2.95
N TRP A 150 -7.05 0.80 2.16
CA TRP A 150 -7.70 1.68 1.20
C TRP A 150 -8.34 2.90 1.87
N LEU A 151 -9.17 2.71 2.91
CA LEU A 151 -9.80 3.78 3.68
C LEU A 151 -8.77 4.74 4.26
N LEU A 152 -7.73 4.20 4.91
CA LEU A 152 -6.65 4.98 5.52
C LEU A 152 -5.91 5.82 4.48
N GLY A 153 -5.60 5.25 3.32
CA GLY A 153 -4.89 6.00 2.29
C GLY A 153 -5.75 7.05 1.59
N VAL A 154 -7.05 6.82 1.38
CA VAL A 154 -7.96 7.88 0.89
C VAL A 154 -8.03 9.01 1.91
N PHE A 155 -8.14 8.68 3.20
CA PHE A 155 -8.10 9.65 4.29
C PHE A 155 -6.79 10.47 4.28
N CYS A 156 -5.64 9.82 4.21
CA CYS A 156 -4.33 10.48 4.12
C CYS A 156 -4.14 11.30 2.84
N LEU A 157 -4.74 10.89 1.72
CA LEU A 157 -4.67 11.61 0.44
C LEU A 157 -5.45 12.93 0.46
N LEU A 158 -6.63 12.93 1.10
CA LEU A 158 -7.64 13.98 0.95
C LEU A 158 -7.82 14.85 2.20
N LYS A 159 -7.71 14.28 3.41
CA LYS A 159 -7.87 15.04 4.65
C LYS A 159 -6.60 15.86 4.93
N LYS A 160 -6.79 17.13 5.27
CA LYS A 160 -5.71 18.02 5.68
C LYS A 160 -5.42 17.87 7.17
N ILE A 161 -4.50 16.97 7.52
CA ILE A 161 -4.17 16.66 8.92
C ILE A 161 -3.01 17.55 9.39
N ASN A 162 -3.37 18.68 10.02
CA ASN A 162 -2.41 19.71 10.45
C ASN A 162 -1.42 20.11 9.31
N ALA A 163 -1.95 20.22 8.09
CA ALA A 163 -1.23 20.53 6.86
C ALA A 163 -1.99 21.60 6.04
N GLU A 164 -1.26 22.39 5.24
CA GLU A 164 -1.85 23.45 4.41
C GLU A 164 -2.56 22.87 3.16
N ASP A 165 -1.88 21.92 2.51
CA ASP A 165 -2.31 21.28 1.27
C ASP A 165 -2.71 19.82 1.49
N ALA A 166 -3.65 19.33 0.68
CA ALA A 166 -3.97 17.91 0.64
C ALA A 166 -2.83 17.11 -0.02
N PHE A 167 -2.50 15.94 0.52
CA PHE A 167 -1.36 15.14 0.09
C PHE A 167 -1.44 14.75 -1.40
N ILE A 168 -2.65 14.48 -1.91
CA ILE A 168 -2.89 14.15 -3.33
C ILE A 168 -2.33 15.20 -4.30
N THR A 169 -2.24 16.47 -3.90
CA THR A 169 -1.72 17.56 -4.76
C THR A 169 -0.21 17.54 -4.93
N LYS A 170 0.51 16.87 -4.02
CA LYS A 170 1.97 16.76 -4.05
C LYS A 170 2.43 15.40 -4.58
N LEU A 171 1.49 14.48 -4.85
CA LEU A 171 1.81 13.14 -5.30
C LEU A 171 2.53 13.17 -6.65
N GLY A 172 3.65 12.48 -6.72
CA GLY A 172 4.48 12.35 -7.91
C GLY A 172 4.71 10.89 -8.30
N LEU A 173 5.33 10.71 -9.46
CA LEU A 173 5.68 9.38 -9.96
C LEU A 173 7.02 8.92 -9.37
N ASP A 174 7.14 7.64 -9.06
CA ASP A 174 8.35 7.05 -8.51
C ASP A 174 9.55 7.16 -9.49
N GLY A 175 10.74 7.29 -8.92
CA GLY A 175 11.99 7.46 -9.66
C GLY A 175 12.15 8.83 -10.31
N GLY A 176 11.44 9.84 -9.80
CA GLY A 176 11.47 11.22 -10.29
C GLY A 176 11.04 11.31 -11.75
N ALA A 177 10.06 10.50 -12.15
CA ALA A 177 9.42 10.64 -13.45
C ALA A 177 8.40 11.78 -13.39
N LYS A 178 8.18 12.42 -14.53
CA LYS A 178 7.11 13.41 -14.69
C LYS A 178 6.17 12.86 -15.76
N PRO A 179 4.86 12.84 -15.52
CA PRO A 179 3.94 12.40 -16.54
C PRO A 179 3.99 13.40 -17.72
N PRO A 180 3.81 12.93 -18.96
CA PRO A 180 3.75 13.78 -20.16
C PRO A 180 2.68 14.88 -20.09
N SER A 181 1.61 14.61 -19.35
CA SER A 181 0.42 15.43 -19.18
C SER A 181 -0.18 15.20 -17.78
N LYS A 182 -1.13 16.05 -17.37
CA LYS A 182 -1.71 16.01 -16.03
C LYS A 182 -2.51 14.70 -15.82
N ILE A 183 -2.31 14.07 -14.67
CA ILE A 183 -3.17 12.99 -14.16
C ILE A 183 -4.28 13.66 -13.33
N ASP A 184 -5.53 13.31 -13.62
CA ASP A 184 -6.71 13.91 -12.99
C ASP A 184 -6.91 13.37 -11.56
N PHE A 185 -7.68 14.09 -10.74
CA PHE A 185 -8.01 13.73 -9.37
C PHE A 185 -8.62 12.32 -9.30
N PHE A 186 -9.58 12.03 -10.17
CA PHE A 186 -10.28 10.74 -10.18
C PHE A 186 -9.37 9.58 -10.57
N GLU A 187 -8.39 9.84 -11.43
CA GLU A 187 -7.39 8.84 -11.81
C GLU A 187 -6.47 8.52 -10.63
N TYR A 188 -6.00 9.52 -9.88
CA TYR A 188 -5.18 9.27 -8.69
C TYR A 188 -5.93 8.44 -7.63
N ILE A 189 -7.21 8.73 -7.40
CA ILE A 189 -8.05 7.94 -6.48
C ILE A 189 -8.24 6.50 -7.00
N SER A 190 -8.44 6.34 -8.31
CA SER A 190 -8.59 5.01 -8.93
C SER A 190 -7.29 4.21 -8.90
N MET A 191 -6.14 4.88 -9.12
CA MET A 191 -4.81 4.29 -8.97
C MET A 191 -4.59 3.81 -7.53
N TRP A 192 -4.85 4.67 -6.53
CA TRP A 192 -4.77 4.29 -5.13
C TRP A 192 -5.67 3.09 -4.81
N THR A 193 -6.90 3.11 -5.30
CA THR A 193 -7.89 2.07 -5.03
C THR A 193 -7.41 0.71 -5.54
N ILE A 194 -6.89 0.63 -6.77
CA ILE A 194 -6.32 -0.62 -7.29
C ILE A 194 -5.05 -1.01 -6.51
N THR A 195 -4.17 -0.05 -6.21
CA THR A 195 -2.95 -0.29 -5.45
C THR A 195 -3.23 -0.89 -4.07
N ALA A 196 -4.11 -0.26 -3.28
CA ALA A 196 -4.43 -0.67 -1.92
C ALA A 196 -5.22 -1.99 -1.89
N LEU A 197 -6.21 -2.18 -2.77
CA LEU A 197 -7.06 -3.37 -2.73
C LEU A 197 -6.38 -4.64 -3.25
N CYS A 198 -5.28 -4.50 -4.01
CA CYS A 198 -4.60 -5.62 -4.65
C CYS A 198 -3.17 -5.88 -4.15
N HIS A 199 -2.64 -5.10 -3.21
CA HIS A 199 -1.23 -5.20 -2.81
C HIS A 199 -0.85 -6.58 -2.23
N ASP A 200 -1.78 -7.22 -1.55
CA ASP A 200 -1.58 -8.46 -0.79
C ASP A 200 -2.06 -9.74 -1.47
N LEU A 201 -2.48 -9.67 -2.74
CA LEU A 201 -2.98 -10.85 -3.46
C LEU A 201 -1.94 -11.98 -3.59
N GLY A 202 -0.66 -11.67 -3.54
CA GLY A 202 0.45 -12.63 -3.61
C GLY A 202 0.82 -13.27 -2.26
N TYR A 203 0.27 -12.80 -1.15
CA TYR A 203 0.61 -13.26 0.21
C TYR A 203 0.43 -14.77 0.42
N PRO A 204 -0.67 -15.41 -0.06
CA PRO A 204 -0.85 -16.86 0.01
C PRO A 204 0.27 -17.65 -0.64
N LEU A 205 0.73 -17.18 -1.80
CA LEU A 205 1.76 -17.87 -2.57
C LEU A 205 3.12 -17.76 -1.89
N GLU A 206 3.41 -16.60 -1.27
CA GLU A 206 4.58 -16.46 -0.39
C GLU A 206 4.51 -17.44 0.79
N LYS A 207 3.36 -17.53 1.47
CA LYS A 207 3.19 -18.46 2.62
C LYS A 207 3.24 -19.92 2.22
N ALA A 208 2.65 -20.27 1.08
CA ALA A 208 2.72 -21.62 0.54
C ALA A 208 4.18 -22.03 0.31
N GLU A 209 5.01 -21.17 -0.28
CA GLU A 209 6.42 -21.48 -0.49
C GLU A 209 7.20 -21.58 0.82
N GLN A 210 6.90 -20.74 1.82
CA GLN A 210 7.50 -20.85 3.17
C GLN A 210 7.15 -22.19 3.85
N ILE A 211 5.93 -22.69 3.69
CA ILE A 211 5.53 -24.01 4.20
C ILE A 211 6.27 -25.12 3.45
N LEU A 212 6.30 -25.05 2.12
CA LEU A 212 7.00 -26.03 1.30
C LEU A 212 8.49 -26.11 1.66
N ASP A 213 9.15 -24.98 1.88
CA ASP A 213 10.55 -24.92 2.34
C ASP A 213 10.74 -25.59 3.70
N LYS A 214 9.85 -25.34 4.68
CA LYS A 214 9.87 -26.03 5.98
C LYS A 214 9.69 -27.54 5.84
N THR A 215 8.74 -27.97 5.01
CA THR A 215 8.50 -29.38 4.72
C THR A 215 9.72 -30.02 4.06
N ARG A 216 10.36 -29.34 3.09
CA ARG A 216 11.61 -29.81 2.46
C ARG A 216 12.74 -29.97 3.48
N LYS A 217 12.93 -28.98 4.36
CA LYS A 217 13.96 -29.04 5.42
C LYS A 217 13.76 -30.23 6.34
N MET A 218 12.53 -30.49 6.77
CA MET A 218 12.19 -31.68 7.56
C MET A 218 12.43 -32.98 6.78
N MET A 219 12.04 -33.05 5.50
CA MET A 219 12.25 -34.25 4.69
C MET A 219 13.73 -34.55 4.44
N ARG A 220 14.61 -33.54 4.44
CA ARG A 220 16.06 -33.72 4.30
C ARG A 220 16.67 -34.56 5.42
N GLU A 221 16.03 -34.64 6.58
CA GLU A 221 16.43 -35.54 7.68
C GLU A 221 16.27 -37.02 7.30
N PHE A 222 15.35 -37.34 6.38
CA PHE A 222 15.03 -38.71 5.98
C PHE A 222 15.52 -39.06 4.57
N VAL A 223 15.52 -38.08 3.67
CA VAL A 223 15.89 -38.24 2.26
C VAL A 223 16.85 -37.11 1.90
N PRO A 224 18.12 -37.39 1.52
CA PRO A 224 19.11 -36.35 1.24
C PRO A 224 18.69 -35.32 0.18
N ASN A 225 17.82 -35.73 -0.76
CA ASN A 225 17.26 -34.86 -1.78
C ASN A 225 15.76 -35.13 -1.98
N PRO A 226 14.87 -34.56 -1.13
CA PRO A 226 13.46 -34.84 -1.19
C PRO A 226 12.83 -34.12 -2.38
N ASN A 227 12.28 -34.89 -3.33
CA ASN A 227 11.48 -34.36 -4.44
C ASN A 227 10.06 -34.04 -3.97
N VAL A 228 9.90 -32.94 -3.24
CA VAL A 228 8.59 -32.29 -3.12
C VAL A 228 8.36 -31.59 -4.45
N TRP A 229 7.53 -32.18 -5.33
CA TRP A 229 7.26 -31.66 -6.67
C TRP A 229 7.04 -30.15 -6.64
N ASN A 230 8.03 -29.46 -7.18
CA ASN A 230 8.05 -28.03 -7.36
C ASN A 230 7.28 -27.77 -8.66
N ASN A 231 6.27 -26.90 -8.63
CA ASN A 231 6.00 -26.02 -9.78
C ASN A 231 5.09 -24.86 -9.35
N PHE A 232 5.49 -24.14 -8.29
CA PHE A 232 5.34 -22.68 -8.32
C PHE A 232 6.49 -22.01 -9.10
N GLY A 233 7.57 -22.76 -9.32
CA GLY A 233 8.64 -22.40 -10.27
C GLY A 233 8.10 -22.38 -11.69
N TYR A 234 7.96 -21.18 -12.22
CA TYR A 234 7.63 -20.91 -13.61
C TYR A 234 8.60 -21.65 -14.55
N SER A 235 8.08 -22.25 -15.62
CA SER A 235 8.90 -22.84 -16.68
C SER A 235 8.33 -22.44 -18.04
N GLY A 236 9.20 -22.03 -18.96
CA GLY A 236 8.83 -21.73 -20.34
C GLY A 236 8.13 -20.38 -20.50
N THR A 237 6.91 -20.38 -21.05
CA THR A 237 6.18 -19.14 -21.43
C THR A 237 5.80 -18.25 -20.23
N GLN A 238 5.68 -18.83 -19.03
CA GLN A 238 5.36 -18.06 -17.83
C GLN A 238 6.53 -17.18 -17.38
N ASP A 239 7.77 -17.63 -17.58
CA ASP A 239 8.98 -16.82 -17.33
C ASP A 239 9.02 -15.61 -18.25
N SER A 240 8.64 -15.79 -19.53
CA SER A 240 8.60 -14.69 -20.50
C SER A 240 7.57 -13.62 -20.12
N ILE A 241 6.40 -14.00 -19.58
CA ILE A 241 5.40 -13.03 -19.10
C ILE A 241 5.91 -12.32 -17.84
N ASN A 242 6.49 -13.07 -16.89
CA ASN A 242 7.03 -12.46 -15.68
C ASN A 242 8.17 -11.48 -16.01
N GLU A 243 9.06 -11.85 -16.93
CA GLU A 243 10.13 -10.98 -17.44
C GLU A 243 9.55 -9.72 -18.11
N TYR A 244 8.49 -9.87 -18.91
CA TYR A 244 7.80 -8.73 -19.52
C TYR A 244 7.26 -7.77 -18.45
N VAL A 245 6.58 -8.29 -17.42
CA VAL A 245 6.05 -7.46 -16.31
C VAL A 245 7.18 -6.76 -15.57
N LEU A 246 8.30 -7.46 -15.29
CA LEU A 246 9.48 -6.88 -14.66
C LEU A 246 10.07 -5.74 -15.49
N LYS A 247 10.18 -5.91 -16.82
CA LYS A 247 10.64 -4.86 -17.74
C LYS A 247 9.66 -3.68 -17.78
N PHE A 248 8.35 -3.95 -17.80
CA PHE A 248 7.30 -2.94 -17.78
C PHE A 248 7.42 -2.03 -16.56
N ILE A 249 7.35 -2.60 -15.35
CA ILE A 249 7.42 -1.84 -14.09
C ILE A 249 8.77 -1.14 -13.90
N SER A 250 9.82 -1.61 -14.56
CA SER A 250 11.17 -1.04 -14.48
C SER A 250 11.47 0.01 -15.55
N THR A 251 10.57 0.24 -16.50
CA THR A 251 10.80 1.17 -17.61
C THR A 251 10.45 2.61 -17.25
N LYS A 252 11.27 3.57 -17.70
CA LYS A 252 11.00 5.01 -17.63
C LYS A 252 10.96 5.57 -19.05
N MET A 253 9.94 6.37 -19.34
CA MET A 253 9.84 7.09 -20.60
C MET A 253 10.84 8.26 -20.61
N LYS A 254 11.59 8.38 -21.69
CA LYS A 254 12.49 9.51 -21.97
C LYS A 254 11.95 10.27 -23.16
N GLU A 255 11.71 11.57 -23.00
CA GLU A 255 11.32 12.46 -24.10
C GLU A 255 12.43 12.45 -25.15
N LYS A 256 12.06 12.27 -26.41
CA LYS A 256 12.97 12.31 -27.54
C LYS A 256 13.36 13.77 -27.76
N THR A 257 14.58 14.15 -27.40
CA THR A 257 15.08 15.50 -27.69
C THR A 257 15.29 15.64 -29.20
N SER A 258 14.75 16.72 -29.75
CA SER A 258 14.82 17.08 -31.17
C SER A 258 16.23 17.56 -31.55
N ASP A 259 17.22 16.67 -31.51
CA ASP A 259 18.59 16.97 -31.96
C ASP A 259 18.90 16.44 -33.38
N GLU A 260 17.90 15.94 -34.14
CA GLU A 260 18.13 15.39 -35.49
C GLU A 260 17.15 15.87 -36.58
N LYS A 261 16.52 17.04 -36.43
CA LYS A 261 15.85 17.72 -37.55
C LYS A 261 16.08 19.23 -37.54
N ALA A 262 17.28 19.62 -37.95
CA ALA A 262 17.44 20.85 -38.69
C ALA A 262 17.06 20.54 -40.15
N ASP A 263 15.77 20.62 -40.47
CA ASP A 263 15.31 21.24 -41.71
C ASP A 263 13.77 21.27 -41.76
N GLU A 264 13.31 22.41 -42.25
CA GLU A 264 11.94 22.76 -42.65
C GLU A 264 10.95 23.20 -41.56
N GLN A 265 10.73 24.51 -41.58
CA GLN A 265 9.65 25.27 -40.96
C GLN A 265 8.29 24.62 -41.23
N THR A 266 7.68 24.08 -40.18
CA THR A 266 6.22 23.98 -40.09
C THR A 266 5.80 24.31 -38.66
N ASP A 267 4.94 25.33 -38.50
CA ASP A 267 4.26 25.71 -37.25
C ASP A 267 3.21 24.64 -36.85
N ALA A 268 3.59 23.36 -36.85
CA ALA A 268 2.79 22.28 -36.30
C ALA A 268 3.20 22.10 -34.83
N ILE A 269 2.21 22.05 -33.93
CA ILE A 269 2.44 21.64 -32.54
C ILE A 269 3.01 20.22 -32.60
N VAL A 270 4.33 20.07 -32.45
CA VAL A 270 4.98 18.77 -32.48
C VAL A 270 4.53 18.01 -31.23
N GLU A 271 3.68 16.99 -31.41
CA GLU A 271 3.34 16.09 -30.32
C GLU A 271 4.62 15.48 -29.76
N LYS A 272 4.77 15.54 -28.43
CA LYS A 272 5.95 15.03 -27.75
C LYS A 272 6.04 13.50 -27.92
N GLU A 273 7.17 13.04 -28.42
CA GLU A 273 7.50 11.64 -28.59
C GLU A 273 8.36 11.12 -27.42
N TYR A 274 8.12 9.87 -27.02
CA TYR A 274 8.83 9.23 -25.91
C TYR A 274 9.41 7.88 -26.30
N LEU A 275 10.54 7.52 -25.67
CA LEU A 275 11.19 6.22 -25.79
C LEU A 275 11.21 5.53 -24.43
N GLY A 276 10.81 4.26 -24.40
CA GLY A 276 10.89 3.43 -23.20
C GLY A 276 12.32 3.00 -22.90
N ARG A 277 12.84 3.36 -21.71
CA ARG A 277 14.17 2.91 -21.25
C ARG A 277 14.04 2.11 -19.96
N ILE A 278 14.37 0.82 -20.03
CA ILE A 278 14.44 -0.04 -18.86
C ILE A 278 15.49 0.51 -17.89
N GLN A 279 15.15 0.62 -16.62
CA GLN A 279 16.05 1.04 -15.56
C GLN A 279 16.63 -0.22 -14.88
N PRO A 280 17.88 -0.63 -15.15
CA PRO A 280 18.44 -1.89 -14.64
C PRO A 280 18.39 -1.98 -13.11
N LYS A 281 18.53 -0.84 -12.43
CA LYS A 281 18.45 -0.73 -10.97
C LYS A 281 17.11 -1.19 -10.40
N TYR A 282 15.99 -0.99 -11.10
CA TYR A 282 14.67 -1.43 -10.65
C TYR A 282 14.44 -2.87 -11.08
N TYR A 283 14.82 -3.20 -12.32
CA TYR A 283 14.69 -4.54 -12.87
C TYR A 283 15.34 -5.60 -11.99
N LEU A 284 16.60 -5.40 -11.59
CA LEU A 284 17.34 -6.36 -10.76
C LEU A 284 16.73 -6.52 -9.36
N LYS A 285 16.18 -5.44 -8.79
CA LYS A 285 15.54 -5.47 -7.46
C LYS A 285 14.24 -6.27 -7.49
N TYR A 286 13.41 -6.04 -8.51
CA TYR A 286 12.16 -6.77 -8.67
C TYR A 286 12.40 -8.22 -9.09
N ALA A 287 13.42 -8.50 -9.91
CA ALA A 287 13.84 -9.87 -10.22
C ALA A 287 14.24 -10.64 -8.96
N LYS A 288 15.08 -10.05 -8.10
CA LYS A 288 15.45 -10.65 -6.81
C LYS A 288 14.25 -10.84 -5.87
N SER A 289 13.31 -9.90 -5.89
CA SER A 289 12.06 -10.00 -5.11
C SER A 289 11.19 -11.15 -5.62
N LEU A 290 11.17 -11.37 -6.94
CA LEU A 290 10.44 -12.47 -7.57
C LEU A 290 11.07 -13.83 -7.22
N GLU A 291 12.40 -13.93 -7.28
CA GLU A 291 13.15 -15.12 -6.85
C GLU A 291 12.89 -15.46 -5.37
N SER A 292 12.67 -14.43 -4.55
CA SER A 292 12.38 -14.56 -3.12
C SER A 292 10.88 -14.66 -2.81
N PHE A 293 10.03 -14.83 -3.83
CA PHE A 293 8.57 -14.94 -3.71
C PHE A 293 7.91 -13.83 -2.88
N GLN A 294 8.47 -12.61 -2.90
CA GLN A 294 7.90 -11.49 -2.14
C GLN A 294 6.48 -11.17 -2.64
N HIS A 295 5.51 -11.12 -1.74
CA HIS A 295 4.11 -11.03 -2.14
C HIS A 295 3.78 -9.82 -3.03
N GLY A 296 4.39 -8.64 -2.83
CA GLY A 296 4.12 -7.48 -3.69
C GLY A 296 4.42 -7.70 -5.18
N ILE A 297 5.55 -8.33 -5.54
CA ILE A 297 5.82 -8.62 -6.95
C ILE A 297 4.93 -9.74 -7.50
N ILE A 298 4.55 -10.70 -6.65
CA ILE A 298 3.61 -11.76 -7.01
C ILE A 298 2.20 -11.18 -7.26
N SER A 299 1.71 -10.30 -6.38
CA SER A 299 0.48 -9.53 -6.55
C SER A 299 0.47 -8.76 -7.86
N THR A 300 1.59 -8.10 -8.18
CA THR A 300 1.79 -7.36 -9.43
C THR A 300 1.62 -8.26 -10.66
N ILE A 301 2.20 -9.47 -10.63
CA ILE A 301 2.08 -10.44 -11.73
C ILE A 301 0.64 -10.99 -11.82
N ILE A 302 -0.02 -11.24 -10.69
CA ILE A 302 -1.41 -11.72 -10.63
C ILE A 302 -2.33 -10.70 -11.31
N ILE A 303 -2.31 -9.44 -10.88
CA ILE A 303 -3.21 -8.42 -11.44
C ILE A 303 -2.91 -8.14 -12.91
N TYR A 304 -1.63 -8.16 -13.31
CA TYR A 304 -1.25 -8.00 -14.71
C TYR A 304 -1.84 -9.11 -15.60
N LYS A 305 -1.86 -10.35 -15.10
CA LYS A 305 -2.39 -11.52 -15.84
C LYS A 305 -3.90 -11.60 -15.84
N MET A 306 -4.56 -11.07 -14.80
CA MET A 306 -6.02 -11.23 -14.61
C MET A 306 -6.83 -10.08 -15.17
N LEU A 307 -6.35 -8.84 -15.02
CA LEU A 307 -7.07 -7.65 -15.45
C LEU A 307 -6.65 -7.26 -16.87
N LEU A 308 -7.61 -7.22 -17.79
CA LEU A 308 -7.34 -6.88 -19.19
C LEU A 308 -6.79 -5.46 -19.33
N TYR A 309 -7.18 -4.55 -18.43
CA TYR A 309 -6.69 -3.17 -18.38
C TYR A 309 -5.14 -3.07 -18.42
N PHE A 310 -4.43 -4.00 -17.77
CA PHE A 310 -2.96 -4.02 -17.80
C PHE A 310 -2.40 -4.72 -19.04
N LEU A 311 -3.08 -5.75 -19.55
CA LEU A 311 -2.71 -6.45 -20.79
C LEU A 311 -2.84 -5.56 -22.03
N GLU A 312 -3.76 -4.60 -22.01
CA GLU A 312 -3.95 -3.59 -23.06
C GLU A 312 -2.91 -2.46 -23.00
N SER A 313 -1.83 -2.61 -22.24
CA SER A 313 -0.73 -1.64 -22.28
C SER A 313 0.04 -1.72 -23.60
N ASP A 314 0.36 -0.58 -24.20
CA ASP A 314 1.14 -0.50 -25.44
C ASP A 314 2.65 -0.71 -25.22
N PHE A 315 3.05 -1.35 -24.11
CA PHE A 315 4.46 -1.52 -23.82
C PHE A 315 5.12 -2.45 -24.84
N ASN A 316 6.04 -1.86 -25.58
CA ASN A 316 6.85 -2.52 -26.58
C ASN A 316 8.22 -2.85 -26.01
N LEU A 317 8.70 -4.05 -26.30
CA LEU A 317 10.04 -4.51 -25.93
C LEU A 317 11.13 -3.93 -26.85
N ASN A 318 10.75 -3.40 -28.01
CA ASN A 318 11.68 -2.82 -28.96
C ASN A 318 12.07 -1.40 -28.50
N ASP A 319 13.37 -1.17 -28.37
CA ASP A 319 13.97 0.07 -27.86
C ASP A 319 13.74 1.30 -28.77
N ASP A 320 13.32 1.07 -30.01
CA ASP A 320 13.03 2.07 -31.05
C ASP A 320 11.53 2.41 -31.16
N TYR A 321 10.66 1.71 -30.42
CA TYR A 321 9.24 2.02 -30.41
C TYR A 321 8.98 3.41 -29.81
N ILE A 322 8.25 4.22 -30.56
CA ILE A 322 7.94 5.60 -30.23
C ILE A 322 6.54 5.65 -29.63
N TYR A 323 6.46 6.14 -28.39
CA TYR A 323 5.20 6.37 -27.69
C TYR A 323 4.73 7.81 -27.90
N LYS A 324 3.44 8.00 -28.16
CA LYS A 324 2.82 9.34 -28.16
C LYS A 324 2.59 9.82 -26.73
N ASN A 325 2.14 11.07 -26.59
CA ASN A 325 1.86 11.67 -25.28
C ASN A 325 0.88 10.85 -24.43
N GLU A 326 -0.25 10.45 -25.02
CA GLU A 326 -1.26 9.68 -24.30
C GLU A 326 -0.77 8.25 -24.00
N ASP A 327 -0.08 7.59 -24.94
CA ASP A 327 0.50 6.27 -24.69
C ASP A 327 1.48 6.29 -23.51
N ALA A 328 2.31 7.33 -23.43
CA ALA A 328 3.25 7.52 -22.34
C ALA A 328 2.54 7.86 -21.01
N ARG A 329 1.47 8.67 -21.01
CA ARG A 329 0.65 8.96 -19.82
C ARG A 329 -0.01 7.69 -19.29
N GLN A 330 -0.65 6.95 -20.17
CA GLN A 330 -1.33 5.69 -19.89
C GLN A 330 -0.38 4.58 -19.44
N PHE A 331 0.84 4.56 -19.99
CA PHE A 331 1.93 3.73 -19.50
C PHE A 331 2.28 4.09 -18.05
N TYR A 332 2.47 5.37 -17.73
CA TYR A 332 2.81 5.78 -16.36
C TYR A 332 1.72 5.44 -15.35
N ILE A 333 0.45 5.64 -15.68
CA ILE A 333 -0.68 5.29 -14.80
C ILE A 333 -0.63 3.80 -14.45
N ARG A 334 -0.59 2.93 -15.46
CA ARG A 334 -0.51 1.47 -15.27
C ARG A 334 0.75 1.08 -14.52
N ARG A 335 1.91 1.65 -14.90
CA ARG A 335 3.20 1.37 -14.27
C ARG A 335 3.22 1.74 -12.81
N GLU A 336 2.71 2.92 -12.42
CA GLU A 336 2.75 3.36 -11.02
C GLU A 336 1.91 2.47 -10.12
N ILE A 337 0.74 2.00 -10.58
CA ILE A 337 -0.09 1.06 -9.80
C ILE A 337 0.71 -0.22 -9.51
N LEU A 338 1.26 -0.83 -10.56
CA LEU A 338 2.03 -2.07 -10.45
C LEU A 338 3.34 -1.88 -9.68
N ARG A 339 4.03 -0.76 -9.90
CA ARG A 339 5.30 -0.46 -9.25
C ARG A 339 5.12 -0.20 -7.77
N ALA A 340 4.04 0.48 -7.35
CA ALA A 340 3.73 0.68 -5.95
C ALA A 340 3.51 -0.66 -5.24
N ILE A 341 2.71 -1.55 -5.84
CA ILE A 341 2.49 -2.89 -5.33
C ILE A 341 3.78 -3.72 -5.33
N ALA A 342 4.63 -3.66 -6.35
CA ALA A 342 5.90 -4.38 -6.34
C ALA A 342 6.90 -3.83 -5.30
N ALA A 343 6.88 -2.52 -5.07
CA ALA A 343 7.88 -1.84 -4.23
C ALA A 343 7.60 -1.96 -2.74
N HIS A 344 6.35 -2.04 -2.28
CA HIS A 344 6.03 -2.00 -0.84
C HIS A 344 6.66 -3.15 -0.04
N THR A 345 6.91 -4.30 -0.67
CA THR A 345 7.58 -5.46 -0.05
C THR A 345 9.00 -5.68 -0.57
N CYS A 346 9.51 -4.79 -1.43
CA CYS A 346 10.83 -4.98 -2.02
C CYS A 346 11.88 -4.41 -1.06
N PRO A 347 12.69 -5.26 -0.37
CA PRO A 347 13.65 -4.77 0.61
C PRO A 347 14.77 -3.93 -0.03
N ASP A 348 14.95 -4.03 -1.35
CA ASP A 348 15.96 -3.26 -2.08
C ASP A 348 15.42 -1.95 -2.66
N ALA A 349 14.10 -1.76 -2.69
CA ALA A 349 13.47 -0.50 -3.07
C ALA A 349 13.39 0.39 -1.83
N TYR A 350 14.29 1.37 -1.73
CA TYR A 350 14.25 2.35 -0.65
C TYR A 350 13.59 3.64 -1.12
N ASN A 351 12.74 4.21 -0.25
CA ASN A 351 11.92 5.38 -0.53
C ASN A 351 12.68 6.65 -0.12
N ILE A 352 12.96 7.52 -1.10
CA ILE A 352 13.64 8.81 -0.86
C ILE A 352 12.63 9.95 -0.69
N HIS A 353 11.50 9.84 -1.39
CA HIS A 353 10.42 10.81 -1.36
C HIS A 353 9.16 10.11 -0.86
N ILE A 354 8.46 10.75 0.07
CA ILE A 354 7.23 10.19 0.62
C ILE A 354 6.02 10.39 -0.31
N THR A 355 6.11 11.34 -1.25
CA THR A 355 5.06 11.71 -2.20
C THR A 355 4.94 10.76 -3.39
N SER A 356 4.96 9.45 -3.14
CA SER A 356 4.76 8.41 -4.15
C SER A 356 3.77 7.35 -3.65
N PHE A 357 3.09 6.67 -4.58
CA PHE A 357 2.17 5.59 -4.22
C PHE A 357 2.87 4.45 -3.46
N SER A 358 4.11 4.10 -3.83
CA SER A 358 4.91 3.10 -3.13
C SER A 358 5.12 3.45 -1.65
N SER A 359 5.39 4.73 -1.36
CA SER A 359 5.62 5.20 0.00
C SER A 359 4.32 5.30 0.79
N LEU A 360 3.25 5.81 0.16
CA LEU A 360 1.93 5.86 0.77
C LEU A 360 1.42 4.44 1.11
N LEU A 361 1.57 3.48 0.19
CA LEU A 361 1.17 2.09 0.41
C LEU A 361 1.95 1.48 1.57
N PHE A 362 3.29 1.63 1.56
CA PHE A 362 4.13 1.15 2.65
C PHE A 362 3.68 1.71 4.01
N LEU A 363 3.42 3.01 4.10
CA LEU A 363 2.97 3.63 5.36
C LEU A 363 1.57 3.15 5.78
N CYS A 364 0.62 3.09 4.85
CA CYS A 364 -0.75 2.69 5.19
C CYS A 364 -0.81 1.21 5.61
N ASP A 365 -0.06 0.32 4.95
CA ASP A 365 0.06 -1.08 5.36
C ASP A 365 0.69 -1.20 6.76
N GLU A 366 1.80 -0.49 7.01
CA GLU A 366 2.48 -0.49 8.32
C GLU A 366 1.67 0.16 9.45
N PHE A 367 0.79 1.11 9.14
CA PHE A 367 -0.05 1.79 10.12
C PHE A 367 -1.33 1.01 10.42
N GLN A 368 -1.76 0.14 9.51
CA GLN A 368 -2.98 -0.65 9.66
C GLN A 368 -2.75 -1.85 10.58
N GLU A 369 -2.70 -1.60 11.89
CA GLU A 369 -2.59 -2.65 12.91
C GLU A 369 -3.90 -2.88 13.70
N TRP A 370 -4.80 -1.88 13.77
CA TRP A 370 -6.05 -2.03 14.52
C TRP A 370 -6.94 -3.11 13.90
N GLY A 371 -7.55 -3.93 14.75
CA GLY A 371 -8.45 -5.00 14.32
C GLY A 371 -7.79 -6.13 13.52
N ARG A 372 -6.45 -6.18 13.39
CA ARG A 372 -5.71 -7.39 13.03
C ARG A 372 -5.69 -8.31 14.26
N ARG A 373 -6.02 -9.59 14.10
CA ARG A 373 -5.96 -10.58 15.18
C ARG A 373 -4.71 -11.43 15.03
N THR A 374 -3.62 -11.12 15.73
CA THR A 374 -2.46 -12.02 15.64
C THR A 374 -2.72 -13.32 16.40
N TRP A 375 -2.27 -14.45 15.85
CA TRP A 375 -2.38 -15.77 16.51
C TRP A 375 -1.76 -15.78 17.92
N ASN A 376 -0.81 -14.87 18.20
CA ASN A 376 -0.23 -14.70 19.53
C ASN A 376 -1.16 -13.96 20.49
N GLU A 377 -1.99 -13.01 20.03
CA GLU A 377 -2.96 -12.28 20.88
C GLU A 377 -4.00 -13.23 21.51
N LEU A 378 -4.36 -14.30 20.81
CA LEU A 378 -5.20 -15.38 21.33
C LEU A 378 -4.59 -16.09 22.56
N TYR A 379 -3.26 -16.03 22.73
CA TYR A 379 -2.54 -16.65 23.85
C TYR A 379 -1.92 -15.65 24.83
N THR A 380 -1.74 -14.38 24.46
CA THR A 380 -1.15 -13.33 25.34
C THR A 380 -2.17 -12.51 26.12
N GLY A 381 -3.48 -12.75 25.93
CA GLY A 381 -4.54 -12.08 26.70
C GLY A 381 -4.79 -10.62 26.31
N LEU A 382 -4.37 -10.22 25.10
CA LEU A 382 -4.67 -8.92 24.52
C LEU A 382 -6.13 -8.88 24.08
N LYS A 383 -6.84 -7.79 24.40
CA LYS A 383 -8.24 -7.58 23.98
C LYS A 383 -8.30 -7.13 22.52
N GLU A 384 -9.44 -7.36 21.86
CA GLU A 384 -9.65 -6.97 20.45
C GLU A 384 -9.41 -5.47 20.16
N ASP A 385 -9.60 -4.61 21.16
CA ASP A 385 -9.38 -3.15 21.07
C ASP A 385 -8.04 -2.71 21.72
N SER A 386 -7.04 -3.59 21.80
CA SER A 386 -5.79 -3.25 22.48
C SER A 386 -4.91 -2.27 21.71
N ILE A 387 -5.14 -2.08 20.40
CA ILE A 387 -4.32 -1.22 19.54
C ILE A 387 -5.19 -0.09 18.99
N SER A 388 -4.71 1.15 19.12
CA SER A 388 -5.31 2.32 18.49
C SER A 388 -4.24 3.18 17.83
N LEU A 389 -4.62 3.83 16.73
CA LEU A 389 -3.74 4.72 15.97
C LEU A 389 -4.29 6.14 16.04
N GLU A 390 -3.41 7.11 16.26
CA GLU A 390 -3.68 8.52 16.15
C GLU A 390 -2.70 9.15 15.15
N ILE A 391 -3.21 9.96 14.23
CA ILE A 391 -2.39 10.72 13.29
C ILE A 391 -2.32 12.17 13.77
N GLU A 392 -1.13 12.62 14.13
CA GLU A 392 -0.89 14.00 14.55
C GLU A 392 -0.62 14.90 13.35
N LYS A 393 0.19 14.44 12.38
CA LYS A 393 0.46 15.20 11.16
C LYS A 393 0.67 14.25 9.99
N PHE A 394 0.10 14.59 8.85
CA PHE A 394 0.35 13.87 7.59
C PHE A 394 0.48 14.85 6.44
N SER A 395 1.72 15.15 6.05
CA SER A 395 2.04 16.05 4.93
C SER A 395 3.22 15.52 4.11
N SER A 396 3.55 16.22 3.02
CA SER A 396 4.67 15.85 2.14
C SER A 396 6.05 15.97 2.78
N ASP A 397 6.16 16.73 3.87
CA ASP A 397 7.40 17.07 4.57
C ASP A 397 7.49 16.45 5.96
N GLU A 398 6.37 16.09 6.58
CA GLU A 398 6.35 15.57 7.94
C GLU A 398 5.19 14.60 8.15
N ILE A 399 5.51 13.45 8.73
CA ILE A 399 4.53 12.48 9.21
C ILE A 399 4.81 12.24 10.69
N ASP A 400 3.78 12.44 11.51
CA ASP A 400 3.83 12.15 12.94
C ASP A 400 2.60 11.33 13.33
N ILE A 401 2.87 10.13 13.83
CA ILE A 401 1.86 9.16 14.24
C ILE A 401 2.12 8.64 15.64
N GLN A 402 1.02 8.33 16.33
CA GLN A 402 1.04 7.76 17.66
C GLN A 402 0.22 6.47 17.70
N GLU A 403 0.84 5.38 18.12
CA GLU A 403 0.20 4.08 18.31
C GLU A 403 0.09 3.80 19.82
N LYS A 404 -1.10 3.46 20.31
CA LYS A 404 -1.28 3.06 21.72
C LYS A 404 -1.57 1.57 21.78
N ILE A 405 -0.82 0.85 22.60
CA ILE A 405 -0.90 -0.59 22.78
C ILE A 405 -1.19 -0.86 24.26
N SER A 406 -2.38 -1.39 24.55
CA SER A 406 -2.81 -1.72 25.91
C SER A 406 -2.33 -3.11 26.31
N LEU A 407 -1.38 -3.16 27.25
CA LEU A 407 -0.89 -4.37 27.89
C LEU A 407 -1.38 -4.48 29.35
N GLU A 408 -2.49 -3.82 29.71
CA GLU A 408 -3.00 -3.77 31.09
C GLU A 408 -3.31 -5.16 31.69
N SER A 409 -3.59 -6.15 30.86
CA SER A 409 -3.86 -7.54 31.26
C SER A 409 -2.60 -8.42 31.36
N VAL A 410 -1.43 -7.91 30.98
CA VAL A 410 -0.18 -8.69 30.91
C VAL A 410 0.67 -8.41 32.14
N GLU A 411 0.65 -9.34 33.10
CA GLU A 411 1.43 -9.22 34.34
C GLU A 411 2.91 -9.63 34.17
N ASP A 412 3.22 -10.48 33.19
CA ASP A 412 4.57 -10.99 32.98
C ASP A 412 5.46 -10.00 32.21
N ILE A 413 6.49 -9.50 32.90
CA ILE A 413 7.51 -8.59 32.35
C ILE A 413 8.22 -9.21 31.14
N GLU A 414 8.47 -10.53 31.11
CA GLU A 414 9.15 -11.17 29.98
C GLU A 414 8.36 -11.07 28.68
N ILE A 415 7.03 -11.15 28.75
CA ILE A 415 6.14 -11.02 27.59
C ILE A 415 6.17 -9.58 27.07
N ILE A 416 6.15 -8.59 27.97
CA ILE A 416 6.25 -7.17 27.61
C ILE A 416 7.60 -6.90 26.93
N VAL A 417 8.71 -7.35 27.52
CA VAL A 417 10.06 -7.21 26.95
C VAL A 417 10.18 -7.94 25.62
N GLN A 418 9.53 -9.10 25.47
CA GLN A 418 9.49 -9.81 24.18
C GLN A 418 8.77 -9.02 23.10
N ASN A 419 7.65 -8.35 23.44
CA ASN A 419 6.94 -7.50 22.49
C ASN A 419 7.78 -6.28 22.09
N ILE A 420 8.46 -5.64 23.03
CA ILE A 420 9.40 -4.53 22.74
C ILE A 420 10.54 -5.00 21.83
N SER A 421 11.15 -6.15 22.13
CA SER A 421 12.20 -6.73 21.27
C SER A 421 11.67 -7.03 19.87
N ARG A 422 10.44 -7.54 19.73
CA ARG A 422 9.83 -7.79 18.41
C ARG A 422 9.60 -6.50 17.63
N VAL A 423 9.18 -5.42 18.29
CA VAL A 423 9.01 -4.10 17.66
C VAL A 423 10.36 -3.59 17.14
N PHE A 424 11.42 -3.71 17.95
CA PHE A 424 12.76 -3.37 17.50
C PHE A 424 13.23 -4.24 16.31
N ASP A 425 13.09 -5.56 16.44
CA ASP A 425 13.61 -6.49 15.43
C ASP A 425 12.85 -6.40 14.10
N ARG A 426 11.53 -6.19 14.15
CA ARG A 426 10.67 -6.14 12.95
C ARG A 426 10.52 -4.73 12.42
N GLN A 427 9.92 -3.82 13.18
CA GLN A 427 9.56 -2.50 12.69
C GLN A 427 10.79 -1.61 12.48
N TYR A 428 11.72 -1.57 13.45
CA TYR A 428 12.90 -0.72 13.30
C TYR A 428 13.82 -1.22 12.17
N SER A 429 14.04 -2.52 12.06
CA SER A 429 14.81 -3.10 10.94
C SER A 429 14.15 -2.83 9.59
N LEU A 430 12.82 -2.92 9.51
CA LEU A 430 12.08 -2.62 8.29
C LEU A 430 12.24 -1.15 7.92
N TYR A 431 12.01 -0.22 8.85
CA TYR A 431 12.18 1.21 8.59
C TYR A 431 13.63 1.57 8.23
N LYS A 432 14.62 0.96 8.89
CA LYS A 432 16.04 1.13 8.54
C LYS A 432 16.37 0.60 7.16
N THR A 433 15.63 -0.38 6.64
CA THR A 433 15.84 -0.95 5.31
C THR A 433 15.11 -0.14 4.24
N THR A 434 13.85 0.23 4.49
CA THR A 434 12.98 0.99 3.59
C THR A 434 13.40 2.44 3.44
N PHE A 435 13.81 3.09 4.53
CA PHE A 435 14.28 4.47 4.53
C PHE A 435 15.80 4.59 4.68
N ARG A 436 16.51 3.50 4.34
CA ARG A 436 17.96 3.44 4.50
C ARG A 436 18.68 4.58 3.83
N ASP A 437 19.84 4.91 4.38
CA ASP A 437 20.73 5.83 3.71
C ASP A 437 21.37 5.14 2.49
N GLY A 438 21.37 5.86 1.37
CA GLY A 438 21.93 5.41 0.11
C GLY A 438 22.49 6.58 -0.70
N GLN A 439 22.77 6.34 -1.98
CA GLN A 439 23.38 7.33 -2.86
C GLN A 439 22.61 8.66 -2.93
N TYR A 440 21.30 8.63 -2.68
CA TYR A 440 20.41 9.78 -2.81
C TYR A 440 19.85 10.28 -1.47
N THR A 441 20.40 9.87 -0.32
CA THR A 441 19.91 10.32 1.01
C THR A 441 19.83 11.85 1.11
N ALA A 442 20.81 12.56 0.54
CA ALA A 442 20.82 14.03 0.54
C ALA A 442 19.60 14.67 -0.14
N LYS A 443 18.78 13.89 -0.87
CA LYS A 443 17.54 14.34 -1.50
C LYS A 443 16.28 14.05 -0.66
N ARG A 444 16.41 13.41 0.51
CA ARG A 444 15.27 13.18 1.42
C ARG A 444 14.66 14.53 1.80
N ASP A 445 13.36 14.66 1.56
CA ASP A 445 12.63 15.91 1.74
C ASP A 445 11.67 15.91 2.94
N PHE A 446 11.54 14.78 3.62
CA PHE A 446 10.58 14.56 4.71
C PHE A 446 11.21 14.09 6.02
N SER A 447 10.45 14.22 7.11
CA SER A 447 10.69 13.58 8.40
C SER A 447 9.55 12.63 8.77
N LEU A 448 9.86 11.53 9.46
CA LEU A 448 8.88 10.57 9.97
C LEU A 448 9.12 10.32 11.46
N THR A 449 8.08 10.50 12.26
CA THR A 449 8.08 10.17 13.69
C THR A 449 6.98 9.16 13.97
N LYS A 450 7.33 8.07 14.66
CA LYS A 450 6.37 7.09 15.19
C LYS A 450 6.57 6.95 16.69
N THR A 451 5.52 7.26 17.45
CA THR A 451 5.49 7.14 18.91
C THR A 451 4.58 6.00 19.31
N MET A 452 5.13 4.93 19.90
CA MET A 452 4.37 3.80 20.42
C MET A 452 4.27 3.90 21.95
N LYS A 453 3.06 3.90 22.49
CA LYS A 453 2.80 3.98 23.93
C LYS A 453 2.25 2.64 24.42
N PHE A 454 3.03 1.94 25.24
CA PHE A 454 2.62 0.69 25.86
C PHE A 454 2.06 0.98 27.24
N THR A 455 0.75 0.82 27.42
CA THR A 455 0.09 0.96 28.73
C THR A 455 0.26 -0.33 29.52
N LEU A 456 0.87 -0.23 30.72
CA LEU A 456 1.17 -1.36 31.59
C LEU A 456 0.08 -1.57 32.66
N PRO A 457 0.06 -2.73 33.35
CA PRO A 457 -0.83 -2.94 34.49
C PRO A 457 -0.69 -1.84 35.54
N LYS A 458 -1.83 -1.33 36.02
CA LYS A 458 -1.89 -0.26 37.03
C LYS A 458 -1.28 -0.73 38.35
N ASN A 459 -0.53 0.16 39.00
CA ASN A 459 -0.10 -0.03 40.38
C ASN A 459 -0.83 1.01 41.26
N GLY A 460 -1.93 0.60 41.88
CA GLY A 460 -2.84 1.51 42.57
C GLY A 460 -3.53 2.48 41.60
N ALA A 461 -3.38 3.80 41.82
CA ALA A 461 -3.97 4.85 40.99
C ALA A 461 -3.05 5.38 39.87
N GLN A 462 -1.80 4.89 39.78
CA GLN A 462 -0.84 5.36 38.78
C GLN A 462 -0.96 4.56 37.49
N THR A 463 -1.17 5.27 36.38
CA THR A 463 -0.92 4.77 35.03
C THR A 463 0.59 4.63 34.82
N ARG A 464 0.99 3.48 34.27
CA ARG A 464 2.38 3.14 33.98
C ARG A 464 2.51 2.93 32.49
N GLU A 465 3.53 3.51 31.88
CA GLU A 465 3.71 3.47 30.43
C GLU A 465 5.18 3.28 30.06
N ILE A 466 5.40 2.61 28.93
CA ILE A 466 6.69 2.59 28.21
C ILE A 466 6.45 3.31 26.88
N ILE A 467 7.27 4.33 26.60
CA ILE A 467 7.13 5.11 25.36
C ILE A 467 8.31 4.78 24.46
N ILE A 468 8.02 4.27 23.26
CA ILE A 468 9.03 4.03 22.24
C ILE A 468 8.87 5.07 21.16
N LYS A 469 9.95 5.79 20.85
CA LYS A 469 9.98 6.79 19.79
C LYS A 469 10.98 6.41 18.71
N TYR A 470 10.46 6.13 17.53
CA TYR A 470 11.25 6.09 16.30
C TYR A 470 11.20 7.47 15.62
N GLY A 471 12.36 7.97 15.25
CA GLY A 471 12.44 9.18 14.44
C GLY A 471 13.38 9.01 13.27
N LEU A 472 12.93 9.47 12.11
CA LEU A 472 13.70 9.64 10.89
C LEU A 472 13.71 11.14 10.56
N PRO A 473 14.68 11.90 11.07
CA PRO A 473 14.83 13.28 10.69
C PRO A 473 15.23 13.42 9.22
N LYS A 474 14.84 14.55 8.62
CA LYS A 474 15.21 14.89 7.24
C LYS A 474 16.72 14.91 7.00
N SER A 475 17.50 15.47 7.93
CA SER A 475 18.93 15.73 7.76
C SER A 475 19.84 14.99 8.74
N ASP A 476 19.28 14.41 9.81
CA ASP A 476 20.04 13.75 10.88
C ASP A 476 19.85 12.23 10.86
N ALA A 477 20.68 11.52 11.64
CA ALA A 477 20.58 10.08 11.78
C ALA A 477 19.25 9.66 12.41
N SER A 478 18.68 8.56 11.90
CA SER A 478 17.52 7.91 12.51
C SER A 478 17.84 7.48 13.94
N TYR A 479 16.86 7.54 14.83
CA TYR A 479 17.01 7.09 16.21
C TYR A 479 15.86 6.19 16.66
N PHE A 480 16.13 5.36 17.65
CA PHE A 480 15.14 4.56 18.36
C PHE A 480 15.33 4.76 19.87
N ASN A 481 14.37 5.41 20.51
CA ASN A 481 14.42 5.71 21.94
C ASN A 481 13.33 4.94 22.70
N ILE A 482 13.68 4.39 23.86
CA ILE A 482 12.76 3.79 24.83
C ILE A 482 12.81 4.63 26.10
N ASP A 483 11.74 5.35 26.39
CA ASP A 483 11.56 6.11 27.62
C ASP A 483 10.86 5.23 28.68
N LEU A 484 11.58 4.98 29.78
CA LEU A 484 11.10 4.19 30.91
C LEU A 484 10.75 5.07 32.14
N SER A 485 10.72 6.40 32.00
CA SER A 485 10.44 7.34 33.09
C SER A 485 9.07 7.13 33.75
N HIS A 486 8.11 6.59 32.99
CA HIS A 486 6.73 6.35 33.44
C HIS A 486 6.49 4.92 33.96
N VAL A 487 7.53 4.10 34.10
CA VAL A 487 7.41 2.69 34.54
C VAL A 487 7.39 2.54 36.06
N GLY A 488 7.81 3.56 36.82
CA GLY A 488 7.88 3.51 38.29
C GLY A 488 9.06 2.67 38.80
N THR A 489 8.85 1.93 39.90
CA THR A 489 9.94 1.22 40.63
C THR A 489 10.60 0.09 39.85
N SER A 490 9.96 -0.44 38.80
CA SER A 490 10.52 -1.53 37.98
C SER A 490 11.47 -1.04 36.87
N LYS A 491 11.80 0.25 36.79
CA LYS A 491 12.59 0.83 35.70
C LYS A 491 13.89 0.08 35.41
N GLU A 492 14.68 -0.22 36.44
CA GLU A 492 15.97 -0.92 36.27
C GLU A 492 15.80 -2.36 35.79
N GLU A 493 14.75 -3.06 36.26
CA GLU A 493 14.45 -4.43 35.82
C GLU A 493 14.08 -4.48 34.33
N TYR A 494 13.23 -3.55 33.87
CA TYR A 494 12.90 -3.44 32.44
C TYR A 494 14.15 -3.10 31.61
N LYS A 495 14.97 -2.15 32.08
CA LYS A 495 16.19 -1.75 31.38
C LYS A 495 17.14 -2.93 31.17
N GLU A 496 17.47 -3.66 32.24
CA GLU A 496 18.37 -4.81 32.17
C GLU A 496 17.85 -5.90 31.23
N LYS A 497 16.55 -6.23 31.31
CA LYS A 497 15.94 -7.25 30.47
C LYS A 497 15.88 -6.85 28.99
N ILE A 498 15.57 -5.58 28.69
CA ILE A 498 15.54 -5.05 27.33
C ILE A 498 16.95 -5.07 26.74
N GLU A 499 17.95 -4.55 27.46
CA GLU A 499 19.35 -4.55 27.01
C GLU A 499 19.86 -5.97 26.74
N ASN A 500 19.62 -6.90 27.67
CA ASN A 500 20.02 -8.29 27.51
C ASN A 500 19.41 -8.94 26.25
N LYS A 501 18.14 -8.64 25.94
CA LYS A 501 17.44 -9.22 24.77
C LYS A 501 17.86 -8.59 23.45
N ILE A 502 18.09 -7.27 23.42
CA ILE A 502 18.38 -6.52 22.19
C ILE A 502 19.90 -6.40 21.91
N SER A 503 20.77 -6.66 22.89
CA SER A 503 22.24 -6.53 22.76
C SER A 503 22.88 -7.25 21.57
N LYS A 504 22.24 -8.32 21.08
CA LYS A 504 22.72 -9.14 19.96
C LYS A 504 22.17 -8.70 18.59
N GLN A 505 21.28 -7.71 18.57
CA GLN A 505 20.59 -7.27 17.37
C GLN A 505 21.43 -6.31 16.54
N MET A 506 21.26 -6.36 15.22
CA MET A 506 22.08 -5.64 14.24
C MET A 506 22.18 -4.13 14.50
N TYR A 507 21.08 -3.51 14.94
CA TYR A 507 20.99 -2.07 15.13
C TYR A 507 21.06 -1.61 16.60
N TYR A 508 21.52 -2.47 17.52
CA TYR A 508 21.59 -2.15 18.95
C TYR A 508 22.29 -0.82 19.27
N ARG A 509 23.27 -0.41 18.45
CA ARG A 509 23.98 0.88 18.62
C ARG A 509 23.10 2.12 18.46
N ASP A 510 21.97 1.98 17.77
CA ASP A 510 21.03 3.08 17.55
C ASP A 510 19.99 3.19 18.70
N LEU A 511 19.95 2.20 19.59
CA LEU A 511 19.04 2.15 20.73
C LEU A 511 19.50 3.12 21.82
N LYS A 512 18.57 3.96 22.27
CA LYS A 512 18.71 4.76 23.49
C LYS A 512 17.62 4.34 24.47
N ILE A 513 17.97 4.22 25.75
CA ILE A 513 17.02 3.90 26.83
C ILE A 513 17.17 4.97 27.91
N ASP A 514 16.11 5.77 28.08
CA ASP A 514 16.08 6.93 28.97
C ASP A 514 15.36 6.66 30.32
#